data_AF-A0A3Q8UEH6-F1
#
_entry.id   AF-A0A3Q8UEH6-F1
#
_cell.length_a   1.000
_cell.length_b   1.000
_cell.length_c   1.000
_cell.angle_alpha   90.00
_cell.angle_beta   90.00
_cell.angle_gamma   90.00
#
_symmetry.space_group_name_H-M   'P 1'
#
loop_
_entity.id
_entity.type
_entity.pdbx_description
1 polymer ?
#
loop_
_entity_poly.entity_id
_entity_poly.type
_entity_poly.pdbx_seq_one_letter_code
_entity_poly.pdbx_strand_id
1 'polypeptide(L)'
;MTAKTDLTWQEIQTELTAMNANYAGAISVVGGQVVIDVETITGETSTAMTAEGVVEFIYKLRDAAGRAQLTVNENQAVGEQLDSFPAFSYSAPTADGFVNVTQVSAFTIPLNTDIIKGPNV
;
A
#
# COMPACT_ATOMS: atom_id res chain seq x y z
N MET A 1 -3.62 25.86 2.58
CA MET A 1 -3.87 24.78 1.61
C MET A 1 -4.83 23.81 2.30
N THR A 2 -5.73 23.16 1.57
CA THR A 2 -6.62 22.17 2.20
C THR A 2 -5.78 20.98 2.67
N ALA A 3 -5.91 20.59 3.95
CA ALA A 3 -5.25 19.41 4.48
C ALA A 3 -5.65 18.19 3.65
N LYS A 4 -4.65 17.40 3.23
CA LYS A 4 -4.90 16.18 2.47
C LYS A 4 -5.41 15.11 3.42
N THR A 5 -6.56 14.54 3.12
CA THR A 5 -7.19 13.49 3.96
C THR A 5 -6.84 12.08 3.47
N ASP A 6 -6.53 11.95 2.17
CA ASP A 6 -6.41 10.66 1.51
C ASP A 6 -5.28 10.63 0.48
N LEU A 7 -4.70 9.44 0.30
CA LEU A 7 -3.80 9.13 -0.80
C LEU A 7 -4.59 8.93 -2.10
N THR A 8 -3.95 9.28 -3.21
CA THR A 8 -4.42 8.97 -4.56
C THR A 8 -3.74 7.71 -5.07
N TRP A 9 -4.42 7.00 -5.96
CA TRP A 9 -3.85 5.84 -6.65
C TRP A 9 -2.58 6.16 -7.44
N GLN A 10 -2.45 7.40 -7.93
CA GLN A 10 -1.26 7.85 -8.65
C GLN A 10 -0.04 8.02 -7.72
N GLU A 11 -0.26 8.46 -6.47
CA GLU A 11 0.81 8.51 -5.47
C GLU A 11 1.29 7.11 -5.11
N ILE A 12 0.37 6.15 -4.95
CA ILE A 12 0.72 4.74 -4.71
C ILE A 12 1.47 4.15 -5.92
N GLN A 13 1.01 4.41 -7.15
CA GLN A 13 1.71 3.98 -8.37
C GLN A 13 3.14 4.54 -8.46
N THR A 14 3.33 5.79 -8.06
CA THR A 14 4.64 6.43 -8.07
C THR A 14 5.61 5.69 -7.16
N GLU A 15 5.17 5.33 -5.95
CA GLU A 15 5.98 4.59 -5.00
C GLU A 15 6.20 3.12 -5.41
N LEU A 16 5.21 2.45 -6.00
CA LEU A 16 5.41 1.13 -6.59
C LEU A 16 6.52 1.17 -7.65
N THR A 17 6.51 2.17 -8.53
CA THR A 17 7.54 2.34 -9.56
C THR A 17 8.91 2.64 -8.94
N ALA A 18 8.96 3.38 -7.83
CA ALA A 18 10.19 3.65 -7.10
C ALA A 18 10.75 2.41 -6.39
N MET A 19 9.87 1.50 -5.92
CA MET A 19 10.27 0.21 -5.36
C MET A 19 10.88 -0.72 -6.42
N ASN A 20 10.30 -0.73 -7.62
CA ASN A 20 10.83 -1.44 -8.78
C ASN A 20 10.32 -0.81 -10.08
N ALA A 21 11.23 -0.43 -10.98
CA ALA A 21 10.86 0.20 -12.25
C ALA A 21 9.96 -0.69 -13.12
N ASN A 22 10.00 -2.01 -12.94
CA ASN A 22 9.11 -2.95 -13.63
C ASN A 22 7.65 -2.84 -13.19
N TYR A 23 7.36 -2.20 -12.05
CA TYR A 23 5.98 -1.97 -11.58
C TYR A 23 5.34 -0.73 -12.22
N ALA A 24 6.01 -0.10 -13.18
CA ALA A 24 5.46 1.03 -13.93
C ALA A 24 4.16 0.61 -14.64
N GLY A 25 3.06 1.34 -14.37
CA GLY A 25 1.75 1.05 -14.95
C GLY A 25 0.96 -0.05 -14.25
N ALA A 26 1.45 -0.59 -13.12
CA ALA A 26 0.74 -1.59 -12.33
C ALA A 26 -0.65 -1.12 -11.87
N ILE A 27 -0.82 0.17 -11.62
CA ILE A 27 -2.09 0.82 -11.29
C ILE A 27 -2.42 1.81 -12.41
N SER A 28 -3.61 1.65 -12.99
CA SER A 28 -4.13 2.54 -14.02
C SER A 28 -5.59 2.90 -13.75
N VAL A 29 -6.03 4.05 -14.27
CA VAL A 29 -7.43 4.46 -14.23
C VAL A 29 -8.00 4.37 -15.64
N VAL A 30 -8.89 3.42 -15.87
CA VAL A 30 -9.53 3.17 -17.17
C VAL A 30 -11.04 3.23 -17.00
N GLY A 31 -11.71 4.12 -17.75
CA GLY A 31 -13.16 4.26 -17.69
C GLY A 31 -13.70 4.65 -16.30
N GLY A 32 -12.90 5.36 -15.49
CA GLY A 32 -13.26 5.73 -14.11
C GLY A 32 -13.08 4.61 -13.08
N GLN A 33 -12.56 3.45 -13.50
CA GLN A 33 -12.23 2.33 -12.63
C GLN A 33 -10.73 2.29 -12.39
N VAL A 34 -10.34 1.91 -11.18
CA VAL A 34 -8.95 1.60 -10.85
C VAL A 34 -8.71 0.15 -11.21
N VAL A 35 -7.76 -0.08 -12.12
CA VAL A 35 -7.31 -1.40 -12.52
C VAL A 35 -5.91 -1.60 -11.94
N ILE A 36 -5.75 -2.69 -11.18
CA ILE A 36 -4.46 -3.09 -10.64
C ILE A 36 -4.03 -4.38 -11.34
N ASP A 37 -2.93 -4.28 -12.07
CA ASP A 37 -2.25 -5.42 -12.68
C ASP A 37 -1.37 -6.10 -11.63
N VAL A 38 -1.92 -7.16 -11.02
CA VAL A 38 -1.24 -7.95 -10.00
C VAL A 38 -0.06 -8.71 -10.60
N GLU A 39 -0.14 -9.16 -11.86
CA GLU A 39 0.95 -9.88 -12.55
C GLU A 39 2.17 -8.98 -12.70
N THR A 40 1.97 -7.69 -13.00
CA THR A 40 3.07 -6.72 -13.01
C THR A 40 3.76 -6.58 -11.63
N ILE A 41 3.03 -6.76 -10.53
CA ILE A 41 3.56 -6.59 -9.16
C ILE A 41 4.22 -7.88 -8.63
N THR A 42 3.64 -9.04 -8.89
CA THR A 42 4.09 -10.34 -8.34
C THR A 42 4.88 -11.17 -9.35
N GLY A 43 4.74 -10.91 -10.64
CA GLY A 43 5.25 -11.76 -11.72
C GLY A 43 4.43 -13.04 -11.94
N GLU A 44 3.37 -13.26 -11.16
CA GLU A 44 2.51 -14.44 -11.29
C GLU A 44 1.36 -14.18 -12.27
N THR A 45 1.18 -15.09 -13.22
CA THR A 45 0.09 -15.02 -14.21
C THR A 45 -1.27 -15.33 -13.59
N SER A 46 -2.33 -14.78 -14.18
CA SER A 46 -3.74 -14.93 -13.73
C SER A 46 -4.24 -16.36 -13.47
N THR A 47 -3.64 -17.39 -14.07
CA THR A 47 -4.09 -18.79 -13.92
C THR A 47 -3.49 -19.51 -12.71
N ALA A 48 -2.50 -18.93 -12.04
CA ALA A 48 -1.78 -19.57 -10.95
C ALA A 48 -1.33 -18.52 -9.92
N MET A 49 -2.29 -17.92 -9.21
CA MET A 49 -1.96 -17.11 -8.06
C MET A 49 -1.76 -18.03 -6.84
N THR A 50 -0.52 -18.12 -6.37
CA THR A 50 -0.20 -18.90 -5.17
C THR A 50 -0.59 -18.12 -3.92
N ALA A 51 -0.67 -18.81 -2.77
CA ALA A 51 -0.84 -18.11 -1.49
C ALA A 51 0.31 -17.11 -1.24
N GLU A 52 1.51 -17.44 -1.70
CA GLU A 52 2.69 -16.57 -1.61
C GLU A 52 2.51 -15.32 -2.48
N GLY A 53 2.04 -15.46 -3.72
CA GLY A 53 1.76 -14.34 -4.62
C GLY A 53 0.70 -13.38 -4.06
N VAL A 54 -0.36 -13.88 -3.41
CA VAL A 54 -1.35 -13.02 -2.75
C VAL A 54 -0.73 -12.22 -1.61
N VAL A 55 0.07 -12.88 -0.76
CA VAL A 55 0.73 -12.22 0.37
C VAL A 55 1.72 -11.17 -0.13
N GLU A 56 2.49 -11.49 -1.17
CA GLU A 56 3.42 -10.57 -1.81
C GLU A 56 2.71 -9.34 -2.39
N PHE A 57 1.59 -9.53 -3.10
CA PHE A 57 0.78 -8.44 -3.63
C PHE A 57 0.30 -7.50 -2.53
N ILE A 58 -0.32 -8.04 -1.47
CA ILE A 58 -0.85 -7.26 -0.35
C ILE A 58 0.29 -6.51 0.35
N TYR A 59 1.42 -7.19 0.59
CA TYR A 59 2.58 -6.58 1.23
C TYR A 59 3.12 -5.40 0.41
N LYS A 60 3.36 -5.60 -0.90
CA LYS A 60 3.92 -4.55 -1.77
C LYS A 60 2.98 -3.37 -1.94
N LEU A 61 1.68 -3.62 -2.14
CA LEU A 61 0.69 -2.55 -2.25
C LEU A 61 0.63 -1.72 -0.97
N ARG A 62 0.68 -2.38 0.19
CA ARG A 62 0.72 -1.71 1.49
C ARG A 62 2.02 -0.92 1.64
N ASP A 63 3.19 -1.50 1.36
CA ASP A 63 4.47 -0.80 1.50
C ASP A 63 4.50 0.48 0.66
N ALA A 64 4.02 0.40 -0.58
CA ALA A 64 3.85 1.58 -1.44
C ALA A 64 2.91 2.63 -0.84
N ALA A 65 1.78 2.24 -0.24
CA ALA A 65 0.88 3.17 0.44
C ALA A 65 1.55 3.83 1.66
N GLY A 66 2.33 3.08 2.45
CA GLY A 66 3.11 3.61 3.56
C GLY A 66 4.17 4.62 3.11
N ARG A 67 4.90 4.32 2.04
CA ARG A 67 5.87 5.26 1.43
C ARG A 67 5.19 6.51 0.89
N ALA A 68 4.06 6.36 0.20
CA ALA A 68 3.31 7.48 -0.35
C ALA A 68 2.81 8.40 0.75
N GLN A 69 2.37 7.82 1.88
CA GLN A 69 2.03 8.57 3.08
C GLN A 69 3.21 9.40 3.60
N LEU A 70 4.40 8.80 3.70
CA LEU A 70 5.60 9.52 4.14
C LEU A 70 5.94 10.67 3.19
N THR A 71 5.97 10.42 1.88
CA THR A 71 6.24 11.43 0.84
C THR A 71 5.25 12.60 0.91
N VAL A 72 3.97 12.31 1.13
CA VAL A 72 2.94 13.33 1.31
C VAL A 72 3.17 14.13 2.60
N ASN A 73 3.46 13.44 3.70
CA ASN A 73 3.63 14.03 5.03
C ASN A 73 4.84 14.95 5.16
N GLU A 74 5.87 14.79 4.33
CA GLU A 74 7.04 15.67 4.28
C GLU A 74 6.67 17.14 4.02
N ASN A 75 5.55 17.36 3.31
CA ASN A 75 5.08 18.70 2.94
C ASN A 75 3.90 19.20 3.79
N GLN A 76 3.50 18.46 4.83
CA GLN A 76 2.38 18.80 5.71
C GLN A 76 2.86 19.28 7.09
N ALA A 77 2.06 20.12 7.75
CA ALA A 77 2.29 20.44 9.16
C ALA A 77 2.04 19.21 10.04
N VAL A 78 2.67 19.11 11.21
CA VAL A 78 2.60 17.94 12.12
C VAL A 78 1.16 17.52 12.45
N GLY A 79 0.21 18.46 12.56
CA GLY A 79 -1.21 18.18 12.83
C GLY A 79 -2.05 17.80 11.60
N GLU A 80 -1.46 17.86 10.40
CA GLU A 80 -2.11 17.57 9.12
C GLU A 80 -1.51 16.32 8.45
N GLN A 81 -0.57 15.64 9.13
CA GLN A 81 0.04 14.42 8.64
C GLN A 81 -0.94 13.26 8.70
N LEU A 82 -0.94 12.46 7.64
CA LEU A 82 -1.68 11.22 7.53
C LEU A 82 -1.04 10.14 8.42
N ASP A 83 -1.85 9.33 9.11
CA ASP A 83 -1.41 8.17 9.89
C ASP A 83 -2.21 6.87 9.57
N SER A 84 -2.62 6.69 8.31
CA SER A 84 -3.41 5.52 7.91
C SER A 84 -2.57 4.27 7.65
N PHE A 85 -1.30 4.44 7.26
CA PHE A 85 -0.38 3.35 6.93
C PHE A 85 0.86 3.45 7.83
N PRO A 86 0.81 2.91 9.07
CA PRO A 86 1.94 2.99 10.01
C PRO A 86 3.20 2.29 9.46
N ALA A 87 4.35 2.34 10.13
CA ALA A 87 5.53 1.61 9.66
C ALA A 87 5.41 0.08 9.91
N PHE A 88 6.11 -0.72 9.11
CA PHE A 88 6.31 -2.14 9.40
C PHE A 88 7.33 -2.33 10.52
N SER A 89 7.15 -3.38 11.32
CA SER A 89 8.17 -3.89 12.25
C SER A 89 8.83 -5.14 11.66
N TYR A 90 10.15 -5.23 11.75
CA TYR A 90 10.94 -6.32 11.20
C TYR A 90 11.65 -7.09 12.33
N SER A 91 11.66 -8.42 12.24
CA SER A 91 12.48 -9.25 13.14
C SER A 91 13.97 -9.19 12.76
N ALA A 92 14.82 -9.78 13.61
CA ALA A 92 16.15 -10.16 13.17
C ALA A 92 16.07 -11.11 11.95
N PRO A 93 17.05 -11.07 11.02
CA PRO A 93 17.10 -11.99 9.90
C PRO A 93 17.15 -13.45 10.36
N THR A 94 16.44 -14.33 9.65
CA THR A 94 16.53 -15.78 9.79
C THR A 94 17.82 -16.30 9.15
N ALA A 95 18.18 -17.55 9.45
CA ALA A 95 19.35 -18.20 8.83
C ALA A 95 19.21 -18.30 7.29
N ASP A 96 17.98 -18.33 6.79
CA ASP A 96 17.66 -18.40 5.36
C ASP A 96 17.60 -17.02 4.68
N GLY A 97 17.93 -15.95 5.40
CA GLY A 97 17.99 -14.58 4.86
C GLY A 97 16.65 -13.85 4.78
N PHE A 98 15.61 -14.35 5.44
CA PHE A 98 14.30 -13.70 5.51
C PHE A 98 14.13 -12.90 6.79
N VAL A 99 13.17 -11.97 6.81
CA VAL A 99 12.74 -11.28 8.02
C VAL A 99 11.25 -11.50 8.20
N ASN A 100 10.81 -11.69 9.44
CA ASN A 100 9.39 -11.66 9.75
C ASN A 100 8.94 -10.21 9.78
N VAL A 101 7.84 -9.93 9.08
CA VAL A 101 7.24 -8.60 9.02
C VAL A 101 5.93 -8.59 9.77
N THR A 102 5.78 -7.66 10.71
CA THR A 102 4.55 -7.46 11.47
C THR A 102 4.08 -6.03 11.31
N GLN A 103 2.76 -5.86 11.18
CA GLN A 103 2.08 -4.58 11.27
C GLN A 103 0.82 -4.74 12.09
N VAL A 104 0.53 -3.76 12.94
CA VAL A 104 -0.79 -3.60 13.55
C VAL A 104 -1.45 -2.37 12.94
N SER A 105 -2.70 -2.53 12.48
CA SER A 105 -3.56 -1.45 12.02
C SER A 105 -4.86 -1.46 12.80
N ALA A 106 -5.40 -0.28 13.09
CA ALA A 106 -6.73 -0.12 13.64
C ALA A 106 -7.66 0.48 12.58
N PHE A 107 -8.85 -0.09 12.43
CA PHE A 107 -9.87 0.37 11.48
C PHE A 107 -11.19 0.53 12.21
N THR A 108 -11.96 1.55 11.84
CA THR A 108 -13.34 1.69 12.28
C THR A 108 -14.25 1.08 11.23
N ILE A 109 -15.00 0.05 11.61
CA ILE A 109 -15.94 -0.65 10.73
C ILE A 109 -17.36 -0.36 11.25
N PRO A 110 -18.25 0.24 10.44
CA PRO A 110 -19.66 0.33 10.77
C PRO A 110 -20.28 -1.07 10.80
N LEU A 111 -21.45 -1.20 11.43
CA LEU A 111 -22.15 -2.50 11.54
C LEU A 111 -22.46 -3.15 10.18
N ASN A 112 -22.43 -2.38 9.08
CA ASN A 112 -22.31 -2.92 7.74
C ASN A 112 -20.84 -2.92 7.29
N THR A 113 -20.32 -4.08 6.89
CA THR A 113 -18.93 -4.26 6.44
C THR A 113 -18.61 -3.58 5.10
N ASP A 114 -19.56 -2.82 4.53
CA ASP A 114 -19.44 -2.21 3.21
C ASP A 114 -18.51 -0.98 3.18
N ILE A 115 -18.19 -0.41 4.35
CA ILE A 115 -17.35 0.80 4.45
C ILE A 115 -16.29 0.55 5.52
N ILE A 116 -15.01 0.59 5.17
CA ILE A 116 -13.91 0.54 6.14
C ILE A 116 -13.30 1.94 6.24
N LYS A 117 -13.23 2.51 7.45
CA LYS A 117 -12.63 3.82 7.70
C LYS A 117 -11.26 3.68 8.36
N GLY A 118 -10.27 4.38 7.82
CA GLY A 118 -8.93 4.48 8.39
C GLY A 118 -8.88 5.40 9.63
N PRO A 119 -7.69 5.60 10.22
CA PRO A 119 -7.46 6.49 11.35
C PRO A 119 -7.66 8.00 11.04
N ASN A 120 -7.56 8.40 9.78
CA ASN A 120 -7.57 9.82 9.37
C ASN A 120 -8.97 10.40 9.09
N VAL A 121 -10.06 9.71 9.48
CA VAL A 121 -11.46 10.13 9.20
C VAL A 121 -12.23 10.52 10.44
#